data_AF-A0A8J6QUJ9-F1
#
_entry.id   AF-A0A8J6QUJ9-F1
#
_cell.length_a   1.000
_cell.length_b   1.000
_cell.length_c   1.000
_cell.angle_alpha   90.00
_cell.angle_beta   90.00
_cell.angle_gamma   90.00
#
_symmetry.space_group_name_H-M   'P 1'
#
loop_
_entity.id
_entity.type
_entity.pdbx_description
1 polymer ?
#
loop_
_entity_poly.entity_id
_entity_poly.type
_entity_poly.pdbx_seq_one_letter_code
_entity_poly.pdbx_strand_id
1 'polypeptide(L)'
;MKILMLWLLLTIFVPSFGIAHEYNTDYCHDPAELQKWEQMLTNDPDSEPLATIHALWIGLCAKVETRQLTTIQANRIFERFRDALIEQIKQQESFPAGNNIEPCALIPWTSSLRP
;
A
#
# COMPACT_ATOMS: atom_id res chain seq x y z
N MET A 1 -45.28 28.80 -22.35
CA MET A 1 -44.42 27.87 -23.13
C MET A 1 -42.92 28.08 -22.91
N LYS A 2 -42.41 29.32 -22.78
CA LYS A 2 -40.97 29.60 -22.51
C LYS A 2 -40.48 29.12 -21.12
N ILE A 3 -41.32 29.19 -20.09
CA ILE A 3 -40.97 28.75 -18.72
C ILE A 3 -40.86 27.22 -18.63
N LEU A 4 -41.64 26.47 -19.41
CA LEU A 4 -41.56 25.00 -19.47
C LEU A 4 -40.23 24.53 -20.09
N MET A 5 -39.68 25.32 -21.03
CA MET A 5 -38.42 25.02 -21.71
C MET A 5 -37.20 25.26 -20.80
N LEU A 6 -37.28 26.22 -19.88
CA LEU A 6 -36.24 26.51 -18.87
C LEU A 6 -36.08 25.39 -17.84
N TRP A 7 -37.18 24.72 -17.46
CA TRP A 7 -37.13 23.56 -16.56
C TRP A 7 -36.51 22.31 -17.22
N LEU A 8 -36.68 22.16 -18.55
CA LEU A 8 -36.09 21.04 -19.29
C LEU A 8 -34.56 21.18 -19.40
N LEU A 9 -34.05 22.41 -19.53
CA LEU A 9 -32.61 22.70 -19.60
C LEU A 9 -31.89 22.54 -18.26
N LEU A 10 -32.56 22.77 -17.13
CA LEU A 10 -31.95 22.70 -15.81
C LEU A 10 -31.70 21.25 -15.33
N THR A 11 -32.37 20.26 -15.91
CA THR A 11 -32.23 18.84 -15.53
C THR A 11 -31.02 18.14 -16.18
N ILE A 12 -30.36 18.78 -17.15
CA ILE A 12 -29.19 18.21 -17.85
C ILE A 12 -27.89 18.49 -17.08
N PHE A 13 -27.90 19.41 -16.12
CA PHE A 13 -26.75 19.69 -15.26
C PHE A 13 -26.76 18.77 -14.03
N VAL A 14 -26.78 17.46 -14.25
CA VAL A 14 -26.41 16.51 -13.19
C VAL A 14 -24.88 16.50 -13.19
N PRO A 15 -24.21 17.04 -12.15
CA PRO A 15 -22.76 16.92 -12.05
C PRO A 15 -22.43 15.43 -12.01
N SER A 16 -21.71 14.97 -13.02
CA SER A 16 -21.09 13.65 -13.05
C SER A 16 -20.12 13.60 -11.87
N PHE A 17 -20.59 13.17 -10.70
CA PHE A 17 -19.73 12.86 -9.56
C PHE A 17 -18.73 11.82 -10.07
N GLY A 18 -17.48 12.25 -10.23
CA GLY A 18 -16.39 11.39 -10.65
C GLY A 18 -16.32 10.22 -9.67
N ILE A 19 -16.55 9.02 -10.18
CA ILE A 19 -16.39 7.78 -9.41
C ILE A 19 -14.90 7.65 -9.16
N ALA A 20 -14.45 8.00 -7.94
CA ALA A 20 -13.14 7.59 -7.48
C ALA A 20 -13.06 6.08 -7.64
N HIS A 21 -12.13 5.60 -8.47
CA HIS A 21 -12.03 4.18 -8.76
C HIS A 21 -11.62 3.46 -7.48
N GLU A 22 -12.56 2.70 -6.91
CA GLU A 22 -12.39 2.00 -5.63
C GLU A 22 -11.16 1.06 -5.62
N TYR A 23 -10.75 0.62 -6.81
CA TYR A 23 -9.62 -0.27 -7.08
C TYR A 23 -8.68 0.36 -8.13
N ASN A 24 -8.08 1.50 -7.81
CA ASN A 24 -7.03 2.11 -8.63
C ASN A 24 -5.68 1.40 -8.41
N THR A 25 -5.09 0.89 -9.50
CA THR A 25 -3.78 0.21 -9.51
C THR A 25 -2.71 1.00 -10.27
N ASP A 26 -3.00 2.24 -10.69
CA ASP A 26 -2.08 3.05 -11.50
C ASP A 26 -0.75 3.26 -10.77
N TYR A 27 -0.82 3.51 -9.45
CA TYR A 27 0.36 3.67 -8.59
C TYR A 27 1.21 2.39 -8.49
N CYS A 28 0.58 1.21 -8.56
CA CYS A 28 1.28 -0.08 -8.49
C CYS A 28 2.08 -0.40 -9.78
N HIS A 29 1.70 0.24 -10.89
CA HIS A 29 2.34 0.07 -12.19
C HIS A 29 3.09 1.33 -12.65
N ASP A 30 3.17 2.35 -11.79
CA ASP A 30 3.88 3.58 -12.12
C ASP A 30 5.39 3.28 -12.24
N PRO A 31 5.99 3.46 -13.43
CA PRO A 31 7.38 3.13 -13.65
C PRO A 31 8.33 3.99 -12.79
N ALA A 32 7.94 5.22 -12.44
CA ALA A 32 8.74 6.07 -11.57
C ALA A 32 8.73 5.55 -10.12
N GLU A 33 7.60 5.05 -9.63
CA GLU A 33 7.50 4.46 -8.30
C GLU A 33 8.27 3.13 -8.21
N LEU A 34 8.14 2.28 -9.23
CA LEU A 34 8.95 1.06 -9.35
C LEU A 34 10.45 1.37 -9.34
N GLN A 35 10.86 2.40 -10.10
CA GLN A 35 12.26 2.82 -10.12
C GLN A 35 12.73 3.34 -8.76
N LYS A 36 11.90 4.07 -8.01
CA LYS A 36 12.25 4.53 -6.66
C LYS A 36 12.49 3.35 -5.72
N TRP A 37 11.63 2.34 -5.73
CA TRP A 37 11.83 1.13 -4.93
C TRP A 37 13.13 0.42 -5.28
N GLU A 38 13.39 0.22 -6.57
CA GLU A 38 14.63 -0.41 -7.04
C GLU A 38 15.88 0.37 -6.59
N GLN A 39 15.85 1.71 -6.68
CA GLN A 39 16.94 2.56 -6.22
C GLN A 39 17.17 2.44 -4.71
N MET A 40 16.09 2.46 -3.91
CA MET A 40 16.23 2.30 -2.46
C MET A 40 16.86 0.95 -2.10
N LEU A 41 16.40 -0.15 -2.72
CA LEU A 41 16.92 -1.50 -2.48
C LEU A 41 18.37 -1.66 -2.95
N THR A 42 18.74 -1.02 -4.06
CA THR A 42 20.12 -1.02 -4.55
C THR A 42 21.05 -0.27 -3.60
N ASN A 43 20.57 0.84 -3.03
CA ASN A 43 21.36 1.66 -2.12
C ASN A 43 21.54 1.02 -0.74
N ASP A 44 20.59 0.20 -0.31
CA ASP A 44 20.59 -0.44 1.00
C ASP A 44 20.07 -1.90 0.92
N PRO A 45 20.84 -2.81 0.29
CA PRO A 45 20.38 -4.16 -0.04
C PRO A 45 20.21 -5.06 1.18
N ASP A 46 20.88 -4.75 2.29
CA ASP A 46 20.85 -5.54 3.52
C ASP A 46 19.82 -5.02 4.54
N SER A 47 19.08 -3.97 4.20
CA SER A 47 18.05 -3.39 5.07
C SER A 47 16.80 -4.24 5.11
N GLU A 48 16.72 -5.08 6.14
CA GLU A 48 15.53 -5.87 6.45
C GLU A 48 14.25 -5.00 6.56
N PRO A 49 14.25 -3.81 7.20
CA PRO A 49 13.08 -2.94 7.21
C PRO A 49 12.63 -2.52 5.82
N LEU A 50 13.57 -2.17 4.94
CA LEU A 50 13.29 -1.76 3.57
C LEU A 50 12.73 -2.92 2.73
N ALA A 51 13.34 -4.10 2.83
CA ALA A 51 12.85 -5.30 2.16
C ALA A 51 11.43 -5.67 2.64
N THR A 52 11.17 -5.55 3.94
CA THR A 52 9.89 -5.86 4.55
C THR A 52 8.78 -4.94 4.05
N ILE A 53 9.00 -3.63 4.08
CA ILE A 53 7.98 -2.66 3.63
C ILE A 53 7.74 -2.75 2.10
N HIS A 54 8.78 -3.06 1.32
CA HIS A 54 8.63 -3.29 -0.12
C HIS A 54 7.80 -4.56 -0.41
N ALA A 55 8.07 -5.67 0.29
CA ALA A 55 7.27 -6.89 0.16
C ALA A 55 5.80 -6.66 0.52
N LEU A 56 5.53 -5.86 1.57
CA LEU A 56 4.18 -5.43 1.92
C LEU A 56 3.54 -4.63 0.78
N TRP A 57 4.25 -3.67 0.20
CA TRP A 57 3.77 -2.86 -0.92
C TRP A 57 3.34 -3.74 -2.10
N ILE A 58 4.19 -4.69 -2.53
CA ILE A 58 3.87 -5.66 -3.60
C ILE A 58 2.60 -6.47 -3.25
N GLY A 59 2.53 -7.01 -2.03
CA GLY A 59 1.39 -7.82 -1.59
C GLY A 59 0.09 -7.03 -1.58
N LEU A 60 0.12 -5.76 -1.16
CA LEU A 60 -1.04 -4.87 -1.17
C LEU A 60 -1.48 -4.53 -2.60
N CYS A 61 -0.54 -4.27 -3.52
CA CYS A 61 -0.85 -4.07 -4.94
C CYS A 61 -1.58 -5.27 -5.54
N ALA A 62 -1.08 -6.50 -5.32
CA ALA A 62 -1.75 -7.72 -5.77
C ALA A 62 -3.16 -7.90 -5.18
N LYS A 63 -3.38 -7.49 -3.92
CA LYS A 63 -4.71 -7.52 -3.30
C LYS A 63 -5.69 -6.50 -3.90
N VAL A 64 -5.21 -5.33 -4.32
CA VAL A 64 -6.04 -4.33 -5.02
C VAL A 64 -6.40 -4.80 -6.42
N GLU A 65 -5.43 -5.34 -7.17
CA GLU A 65 -5.64 -5.92 -8.50
C GLU A 65 -6.70 -7.03 -8.49
N THR A 66 -6.65 -7.90 -7.48
CA THR A 66 -7.61 -8.99 -7.29
C THR A 66 -8.93 -8.56 -6.64
N ARG A 67 -9.13 -7.24 -6.42
CA ARG A 67 -10.30 -6.63 -5.77
C ARG A 67 -10.62 -7.19 -4.38
N GLN A 68 -9.62 -7.71 -3.69
CA GLN A 68 -9.74 -8.20 -2.32
C GLN A 68 -9.58 -7.06 -1.30
N LEU A 69 -8.93 -5.96 -1.70
CA LEU A 69 -8.81 -4.72 -0.94
C LEU A 69 -9.09 -3.53 -1.85
N THR A 70 -9.76 -2.52 -1.32
CA THR A 70 -9.85 -1.22 -2.00
C THR A 70 -8.51 -0.49 -1.90
N THR A 71 -8.23 0.44 -2.81
CA THR A 71 -7.01 1.27 -2.75
C THR A 71 -6.90 2.01 -1.42
N ILE A 72 -8.02 2.47 -0.86
CA ILE A 72 -8.08 3.14 0.45
C ILE A 72 -7.68 2.20 1.58
N GLN A 73 -8.15 0.94 1.55
CA GLN A 73 -7.80 -0.05 2.56
C GLN A 73 -6.32 -0.42 2.47
N ALA A 74 -5.81 -0.65 1.27
CA ALA A 74 -4.41 -0.95 1.03
C ALA A 74 -3.50 0.18 1.55
N ASN A 75 -3.79 1.43 1.18
CA ASN A 75 -3.04 2.59 1.66
C ASN A 75 -3.04 2.68 3.19
N ARG A 76 -4.20 2.48 3.83
CA ARG A 76 -4.29 2.50 5.30
C ARG A 76 -3.49 1.38 5.97
N ILE A 77 -3.36 0.21 5.34
CA ILE A 77 -2.53 -0.88 5.87
C ILE A 77 -1.06 -0.51 5.74
N PHE A 78 -0.64 -0.03 4.57
CA PHE A 78 0.72 0.40 4.30
C PHE A 78 1.20 1.45 5.31
N GLU A 79 0.44 2.53 5.47
CA GLU A 79 0.80 3.66 6.34
C GLU A 79 0.92 3.22 7.81
N ARG A 80 -0.03 2.41 8.32
CA ARG A 80 0.04 1.88 9.69
C ARG A 80 1.26 0.99 9.91
N PHE A 81 1.60 0.17 8.93
CA PHE A 81 2.77 -0.69 9.02
C PHE A 81 4.06 0.13 8.99
N ARG A 82 4.16 1.11 8.09
CA ARG A 82 5.30 2.03 8.00
C ARG A 82 5.52 2.75 9.33
N ASP A 83 4.46 3.32 9.92
CA ASP A 83 4.56 4.06 11.17
C ASP A 83 5.02 3.16 12.32
N ALA A 84 4.51 1.93 12.40
CA ALA A 84 4.96 0.93 13.38
C ALA A 84 6.43 0.53 13.18
N LEU A 85 6.86 0.35 11.94
CA LEU A 85 8.24 0.00 11.60
C LEU A 85 9.21 1.13 11.97
N ILE A 86 8.85 2.38 11.68
CA ILE A 86 9.65 3.57 12.06
C ILE A 86 9.79 3.64 13.59
N GLU A 87 8.70 3.37 14.33
CA GLU A 87 8.75 3.36 15.79
C GLU A 87 9.66 2.25 16.32
N GLN A 88 9.61 1.05 15.74
CA GLN A 88 10.51 -0.05 16.11
C GLN A 88 11.98 0.28 15.88
N ILE A 89 12.32 0.89 14.73
CA ILE A 89 13.69 1.30 14.41
C ILE A 89 14.21 2.30 15.45
N LYS A 90 13.41 3.33 15.79
CA LYS A 90 13.77 4.32 16.82
C LYS A 90 14.01 3.69 18.19
N GLN A 91 13.23 2.67 18.54
CA GLN A 91 13.38 1.95 19.80
C GLN A 91 14.65 1.08 19.82
N GLN A 92 15.03 0.49 18.68
CA GLN A 92 16.27 -0.29 18.55
C GLN A 92 17.52 0.59 18.59
N GLU A 93 17.47 1.80 18.02
CA GLU A 93 18.59 2.75 18.08
C GLU A 93 18.83 3.32 19.49
N SER A 94 17.80 3.33 20.35
CA SER A 94 17.86 3.90 21.70
C SER A 94 18.17 2.88 22.81
N PHE A 95 18.40 1.60 22.48
CA PHE A 95 18.68 0.53 23.45
C PHE A 95 20.03 -0.14 23.13
N PRO A 96 21.02 -0.19 24.05
CA PRO A 96 22.23 -0.96 23.82
C PRO A 96 21.86 -2.45 23.69
N ALA A 97 22.38 -3.09 22.64
CA ALA A 97 22.13 -4.49 22.30
C ALA A 97 22.21 -5.40 23.53
N GLY A 98 21.07 -5.88 23.99
CA GLY A 98 21.06 -6.68 25.21
C GLY A 98 19.70 -7.15 25.65
N ASN A 99 18.95 -7.87 24.81
CA ASN A 99 18.12 -9.02 25.24
C ASN A 99 17.24 -9.58 24.11
N ASN A 100 17.50 -10.87 23.84
CA ASN A 100 16.60 -11.91 23.34
C ASN A 100 15.13 -11.51 23.17
N ILE A 101 14.77 -11.09 21.96
CA ILE A 101 13.39 -11.17 21.48
C ILE A 101 13.29 -12.55 20.82
N GLU A 102 12.51 -13.45 21.42
CA GLU A 102 12.19 -14.73 20.81
C GLU A 102 11.41 -14.45 19.51
N PRO A 103 11.97 -14.77 18.33
CA PRO A 103 11.27 -14.49 17.07
C PRO A 103 9.99 -15.32 17.05
N CYS A 104 8.89 -14.70 16.58
CA CYS A 104 7.67 -15.41 16.19
C CYS A 104 8.07 -16.73 15.55
N ALA A 105 7.72 -17.84 16.21
CA ALA A 105 8.20 -19.17 15.94
C ALA A 105 8.49 -19.38 14.44
N LEU A 106 9.76 -19.66 14.12
CA LEU A 106 10.23 -20.05 12.80
C LEU A 106 9.43 -21.29 12.34
N ILE A 107 8.27 -21.07 11.74
CA ILE A 107 7.70 -22.05 10.82
C ILE A 107 8.56 -21.88 9.56
N PRO A 108 9.40 -22.87 9.20
CA PRO A 108 10.24 -22.73 8.03
C PRO A 108 9.34 -22.57 6.81
N TRP A 109 9.48 -21.45 6.08
CA TRP A 109 8.71 -21.11 4.87
C TRP A 109 8.66 -22.26 3.83
N THR A 110 9.58 -23.21 3.92
CA THR A 110 9.61 -24.45 3.14
C THR A 110 8.40 -25.37 3.32
N SER A 111 7.62 -25.25 4.41
CA SER A 111 6.48 -26.16 4.65
C SER A 111 5.19 -25.75 3.94
N SER A 112 5.10 -24.52 3.40
CA SER A 112 3.87 -24.00 2.77
C SER A 112 3.94 -23.88 1.24
N LEU A 113 5.06 -24.25 0.62
CA LEU A 113 5.31 -24.18 -0.84
C LEU A 113 5.34 -25.55 -1.53
N ARG A 114 4.69 -26.56 -0.94
CA ARG A 114 4.52 -27.87 -1.62
C ARG A 114 3.26 -27.79 -2.51
N PRO A 115 3.36 -28.09 -3.82
CA PRO A 115 2.23 -28.04 -4.75
C PRO A 115 1.10 -29.01 -4.39
#